data_AF-A0A9E1UY27-F1
#
_entry.id   AF-A0A9E1UY27-F1
#
_cell.length_a   1.000
_cell.length_b   1.000
_cell.length_c   1.000
_cell.angle_alpha   90.00
_cell.angle_beta   90.00
_cell.angle_gamma   90.00
#
_symmetry.space_group_name_H-M   'P 1'
#
loop_
_entity.id
_entity.type
_entity.pdbx_description
1 polymer ?
#
loop_
_entity_poly.entity_id
_entity_poly.type
_entity_poly.pdbx_seq_one_letter_code
_entity_poly.pdbx_strand_id
1 'polypeptide(L)'
;KQNLYVSLRVNRFRGTTITDGTEWGKDDGAEIRIQGQRPNGTKTMFTVRGFAGGALQCMEDSKPANALQKQARFAGKISKTRWGASTGWKGEWQIPLAALGITPKPGLTIPFNVRVYITETSTARGWEAKLGKLTFSEK
;
A
#
# COMPACT_ATOMS: atom_id res chain seq x y z
N LYS A 1 -3.62 -0.22 -19.97
CA LYS A 1 -2.95 0.78 -19.11
C LYS A 1 -1.98 0.04 -18.18
N GLN A 2 -0.77 0.55 -17.97
CA GLN A 2 0.24 -0.15 -17.16
C GLN A 2 0.03 0.17 -15.66
N ASN A 3 0.08 -0.85 -14.80
CA ASN A 3 -0.14 -0.73 -13.36
C ASN A 3 1.02 -1.40 -12.61
N LEU A 4 1.30 -0.90 -11.41
CA LEU A 4 2.00 -1.66 -10.38
C LEU A 4 0.97 -2.47 -9.59
N TYR A 5 1.22 -3.77 -9.46
CA TYR A 5 0.43 -4.66 -8.61
C TYR A 5 1.23 -4.99 -7.36
N VAL A 6 0.59 -4.88 -6.20
CA VAL A 6 1.18 -5.27 -4.91
C VAL A 6 0.20 -6.21 -4.23
N SER A 7 0.70 -7.34 -3.75
CA SER A 7 -0.08 -8.27 -2.91
C SER A 7 0.66 -8.47 -1.60
N LEU A 8 -0.08 -8.44 -0.50
CA LEU A 8 0.46 -8.59 0.83
C LEU A 8 -0.42 -9.50 1.67
N ARG A 9 0.23 -10.36 2.46
CA ARG A 9 -0.42 -11.21 3.46
C ARG A 9 0.20 -10.90 4.82
N VAL A 10 -0.61 -10.42 5.74
CA VAL A 10 -0.22 -10.23 7.15
C VAL A 10 -0.78 -11.41 7.93
N ASN A 11 0.10 -12.27 8.45
CA ASN A 11 -0.30 -13.32 9.38
C ASN A 11 -0.23 -12.78 10.81
N ARG A 12 -1.15 -13.24 11.67
CA ARG A 12 -1.24 -12.84 13.08
C ARG A 12 -1.47 -14.05 13.96
N PHE A 13 -1.16 -13.92 15.25
CA PHE A 13 -1.50 -14.97 16.20
C PHE A 13 -3.01 -15.19 16.22
N ARG A 14 -3.43 -16.44 16.39
CA ARG A 14 -4.84 -16.80 16.34
C ARG A 14 -5.59 -16.08 17.46
N GLY A 15 -6.70 -15.43 17.12
CA GLY A 15 -7.57 -14.77 18.11
C GLY A 15 -7.17 -13.34 18.45
N THR A 16 -6.11 -12.79 17.87
CA THR A 16 -5.79 -11.36 18.01
C THR A 16 -6.85 -10.52 17.31
N THR A 17 -7.24 -9.42 17.92
CA THR A 17 -8.10 -8.42 17.28
C THR A 17 -7.37 -7.82 16.08
N ILE A 18 -8.06 -7.78 14.95
CA ILE A 18 -7.67 -7.04 13.76
C ILE A 18 -8.74 -5.98 13.60
N THR A 19 -8.37 -4.71 13.59
CA THR A 19 -9.34 -3.63 13.39
C THR A 19 -9.55 -3.37 11.91
N ASP A 20 -10.78 -3.04 11.55
CA ASP A 20 -11.24 -2.85 10.16
C ASP A 20 -11.56 -1.38 9.83
N GLY A 21 -11.14 -0.46 10.70
CA GLY A 21 -11.29 0.97 10.50
C GLY A 21 -10.36 1.53 9.40
N THR A 22 -10.23 2.85 9.38
CA THR A 22 -9.58 3.59 8.28
C THR A 22 -8.56 4.62 8.76
N GLU A 23 -8.18 4.57 10.03
CA GLU A 23 -7.28 5.54 10.64
C GLU A 23 -5.85 4.99 10.71
N TRP A 24 -4.92 5.60 9.97
CA TRP A 24 -3.53 5.14 9.98
C TRP A 24 -2.86 5.36 11.34
N GLY A 25 -2.12 4.35 11.81
CA GLY A 25 -1.48 4.41 13.13
C GLY A 25 -2.41 4.00 14.28
N LYS A 26 -3.65 3.59 13.96
CA LYS A 26 -4.63 3.05 14.88
C LYS A 26 -5.28 1.78 14.35
N ASP A 27 -5.57 1.75 13.05
CA ASP A 27 -6.19 0.61 12.39
C ASP A 27 -5.21 -0.26 11.61
N ASP A 28 -5.46 -1.57 11.59
CA ASP A 28 -4.65 -2.50 10.80
C ASP A 28 -4.69 -2.14 9.31
N GLY A 29 -3.51 -1.97 8.74
CA GLY A 29 -3.37 -1.57 7.35
C GLY A 29 -1.93 -1.59 6.88
N ALA A 30 -1.74 -1.42 5.58
CA ALA A 30 -0.43 -1.29 4.96
C ALA A 30 -0.34 0.00 4.17
N GLU A 31 0.85 0.58 4.15
CA GLU A 31 1.22 1.79 3.44
C GLU A 31 2.27 1.45 2.38
N ILE A 32 1.95 1.72 1.12
CA ILE A 32 2.89 1.64 0.00
C ILE A 32 3.35 3.05 -0.33
N ARG A 33 4.66 3.32 -0.23
CA ARG A 33 5.26 4.59 -0.63
C ARG A 33 6.01 4.46 -1.93
N ILE A 34 5.75 5.35 -2.88
CA ILE A 34 6.32 5.32 -4.23
C ILE A 34 6.66 6.73 -4.66
N GLN A 35 7.89 6.95 -5.16
CA GLN A 35 8.22 8.22 -5.79
C GLN A 35 7.58 8.31 -7.18
N GLY A 36 6.86 9.40 -7.42
CA GLY A 36 6.30 9.75 -8.73
C GLY A 36 6.68 11.18 -9.12
N GLN A 37 5.92 11.74 -10.05
CA GLN A 37 6.12 13.09 -10.57
C GLN A 37 4.77 13.82 -10.76
N ARG A 38 4.77 15.11 -10.47
CA ARG A 38 3.67 16.03 -10.80
C ARG A 38 3.67 16.39 -12.30
N PRO A 39 2.57 16.94 -12.84
CA PRO A 39 2.51 17.39 -14.24
C PRO A 39 3.62 18.38 -14.65
N ASN A 40 4.13 19.17 -13.70
CA ASN A 40 5.24 20.11 -13.92
C ASN A 40 6.64 19.45 -13.83
N GLY A 41 6.72 18.13 -13.69
CA GLY A 41 7.97 17.37 -13.57
C GLY A 41 8.57 17.31 -12.17
N THR A 42 8.02 18.02 -11.18
CA THR A 42 8.54 17.96 -9.80
C THR A 42 8.32 16.56 -9.21
N LYS A 43 9.38 15.96 -8.67
CA LYS A 43 9.30 14.68 -7.93
C LYS A 43 8.47 14.85 -6.66
N THR A 44 7.64 13.87 -6.34
CA THR A 44 6.82 13.84 -5.12
C THR A 44 6.68 12.42 -4.60
N MET A 45 6.33 12.26 -3.32
CA MET A 45 6.07 10.95 -2.73
C MET A 45 4.57 10.68 -2.66
N PHE A 46 4.14 9.65 -3.38
CA PHE A 46 2.81 9.10 -3.23
C PHE A 46 2.78 8.05 -2.13
N THR A 47 1.67 8.02 -1.43
CA THR A 47 1.40 7.07 -0.36
C THR A 47 0.04 6.43 -0.63
N VAL A 48 0.00 5.11 -0.79
CA VAL A 48 -1.21 4.33 -1.06
C VAL A 48 -1.43 3.39 0.11
N ARG A 49 -2.42 3.70 0.94
CA ARG A 49 -2.81 2.89 2.10
C ARG A 49 -3.97 1.98 1.76
N GLY A 50 -3.86 0.73 2.16
CA GLY A 50 -4.98 -0.22 2.17
C GLY A 50 -5.18 -0.76 3.58
N PHE A 51 -6.41 -0.69 4.08
CA PHE A 51 -6.78 -1.12 5.43
C PHE A 51 -7.34 -2.54 5.42
N ALA A 52 -7.23 -3.26 6.53
CA ALA A 52 -7.72 -4.64 6.64
C ALA A 52 -9.22 -4.77 6.33
N GLY A 53 -10.00 -3.73 6.63
CA GLY A 53 -11.43 -3.60 6.31
C GLY A 53 -11.75 -3.31 4.84
N GLY A 54 -10.75 -3.11 3.97
CA GLY A 54 -10.95 -2.90 2.54
C GLY A 54 -10.94 -1.44 2.08
N ALA A 55 -10.73 -0.48 2.99
CA ALA A 55 -10.63 0.93 2.62
C ALA A 55 -9.31 1.27 1.92
N LEU A 56 -9.36 2.23 1.00
CA LEU A 56 -8.22 2.77 0.24
C LEU A 56 -8.05 4.25 0.53
N GLN A 57 -6.83 4.68 0.86
CA GLN A 57 -6.47 6.10 0.97
C GLN A 57 -5.21 6.40 0.17
N CYS A 58 -5.30 7.37 -0.73
CA CYS A 58 -4.20 7.84 -1.56
C CYS A 58 -3.79 9.26 -1.17
N MET A 59 -2.51 9.47 -0.95
CA MET A 59 -1.93 10.77 -0.60
C MET A 59 -0.72 11.12 -1.46
N GLU A 60 -0.43 12.40 -1.57
CA GLU A 60 0.73 13.02 -2.19
C GLU A 60 1.32 14.02 -1.19
N ASP A 61 2.57 13.81 -0.76
CA ASP A 61 3.23 14.62 0.28
C ASP A 61 2.35 14.89 1.51
N SER A 62 1.63 13.85 1.97
CA SER A 62 0.70 13.87 3.11
C SER A 62 -0.61 14.66 2.89
N LYS A 63 -0.93 15.04 1.65
CA LYS A 63 -2.22 15.63 1.26
C LYS A 63 -3.05 14.65 0.41
N PRO A 64 -4.38 14.74 0.36
CA PRO A 64 -5.19 13.86 -0.48
C PRO A 64 -4.80 13.88 -1.96
N ALA A 65 -4.56 12.71 -2.55
CA ALA A 65 -4.22 12.55 -3.97
C ALA A 65 -5.44 12.14 -4.79
N ASN A 66 -6.35 13.08 -5.06
CA ASN A 66 -7.65 12.80 -5.68
C ASN A 66 -7.57 12.08 -7.04
N ALA A 67 -6.58 12.43 -7.87
CA ALA A 67 -6.39 11.79 -9.18
C ALA A 67 -6.00 10.32 -9.06
N LEU A 68 -5.15 9.98 -8.08
CA LEU A 68 -4.75 8.61 -7.77
C LEU A 68 -5.88 7.85 -7.08
N GLN A 69 -6.56 8.46 -6.11
CA GLN A 69 -7.70 7.87 -5.38
C GLN A 69 -8.80 7.36 -6.32
N LYS A 70 -9.13 8.12 -7.38
CA LYS A 70 -10.16 7.75 -8.36
C LYS A 70 -9.78 6.52 -9.21
N GLN A 71 -8.48 6.28 -9.43
CA GLN A 71 -8.01 5.30 -10.40
C GLN A 71 -7.38 4.06 -9.77
N ALA A 72 -6.79 4.19 -8.59
CA ALA A 72 -6.28 3.06 -7.84
C ALA A 72 -7.42 2.14 -7.38
N ARG A 73 -7.10 0.87 -7.19
CA ARG A 73 -8.01 -0.14 -6.64
C ARG A 73 -7.32 -0.88 -5.53
N PHE A 74 -8.11 -1.28 -4.55
CA PHE A 74 -7.65 -2.07 -3.42
C PHE A 74 -8.74 -3.05 -3.01
N ALA A 75 -8.32 -4.27 -2.67
CA ALA A 75 -9.16 -5.27 -2.03
C ALA A 75 -8.47 -5.72 -0.73
N GLY A 76 -9.13 -5.46 0.40
CA GLY A 76 -8.72 -5.92 1.72
C GLY A 76 -9.65 -7.01 2.23
N LYS A 77 -9.11 -8.06 2.85
CA LYS A 77 -9.92 -9.13 3.46
C LYS A 77 -9.26 -9.70 4.71
N ILE A 78 -9.98 -9.63 5.83
CA ILE A 78 -9.62 -10.33 7.06
C ILE A 78 -9.74 -11.85 6.84
N SER A 79 -8.67 -12.56 7.16
CA SER A 79 -8.59 -14.01 7.09
C SER A 79 -9.08 -14.63 8.40
N LYS A 80 -10.08 -15.51 8.31
CA LYS A 80 -10.70 -16.18 9.46
C LYS A 80 -10.53 -17.70 9.34
N THR A 81 -10.41 -18.37 10.49
CA THR A 81 -10.55 -19.83 10.58
C THR A 81 -12.00 -20.25 10.28
N ARG A 82 -12.23 -21.57 10.12
CA ARG A 82 -13.60 -22.12 10.01
C ARG A 82 -14.51 -21.77 11.19
N TRP A 83 -13.92 -21.44 12.35
CA TRP A 83 -14.61 -21.09 13.59
C TRP A 83 -14.72 -19.58 13.81
N GLY A 84 -14.45 -18.77 12.77
CA GLY A 84 -14.61 -17.31 12.82
C GLY A 84 -13.45 -16.54 13.45
N ALA A 85 -12.50 -17.20 14.12
CA ALA A 85 -11.34 -16.53 14.70
C ALA A 85 -10.43 -15.92 13.62
N SER A 86 -10.04 -14.67 13.79
CA SER A 86 -9.08 -13.97 12.91
C SER A 86 -7.69 -14.59 12.98
N THR A 87 -7.01 -14.62 11.84
CA THR A 87 -5.66 -15.20 11.64
C THR A 87 -4.70 -14.26 10.91
N GLY A 88 -5.20 -13.10 10.50
CA GLY A 88 -4.47 -12.17 9.65
C GLY A 88 -5.39 -11.46 8.66
N TRP A 89 -4.80 -10.79 7.68
CA TRP A 89 -5.53 -10.17 6.58
C TRP A 89 -4.68 -10.17 5.31
N LYS A 90 -5.35 -9.98 4.18
CA LYS A 90 -4.72 -9.90 2.86
C LYS A 90 -5.13 -8.59 2.20
N GLY A 91 -4.19 -7.99 1.47
CA GLY A 91 -4.40 -6.77 0.71
C GLY A 91 -3.85 -6.93 -0.69
N GLU A 92 -4.60 -6.48 -1.68
CA GLU A 92 -4.18 -6.43 -3.08
C GLU A 92 -4.43 -5.04 -3.65
N TRP A 93 -3.40 -4.43 -4.23
CA TRP A 93 -3.45 -3.12 -4.84
C TRP A 93 -3.22 -3.20 -6.34
N GLN A 94 -3.99 -2.42 -7.08
CA GLN A 94 -3.69 -2.01 -8.44
C GLN A 94 -3.43 -0.50 -8.43
N ILE A 95 -2.21 -0.10 -8.79
CA ILE A 95 -1.76 1.29 -8.77
C ILE A 95 -1.41 1.71 -10.20
N PRO A 96 -2.22 2.57 -10.85
CA PRO A 96 -1.94 3.05 -12.20
C PRO A 96 -0.68 3.92 -12.25
N LEU A 97 0.33 3.50 -13.02
CA LEU A 97 1.62 4.22 -13.10
C LEU A 97 1.46 5.63 -13.66
N ALA A 98 0.56 5.81 -14.63
CA ALA A 98 0.25 7.12 -15.19
C ALA A 98 -0.33 8.10 -14.15
N ALA A 99 -1.07 7.61 -13.15
CA ALA A 99 -1.60 8.45 -12.07
C ALA A 99 -0.51 8.90 -11.08
N LEU A 100 0.67 8.26 -11.12
CA LEU A 100 1.87 8.66 -10.39
C LEU A 100 2.81 9.54 -11.25
N GLY A 101 2.43 9.87 -12.49
CA GLY A 101 3.32 10.55 -13.44
C GLY A 101 4.48 9.67 -13.93
N ILE A 102 4.35 8.35 -13.84
CA ILE A 102 5.41 7.40 -14.21
C ILE A 102 5.10 6.80 -15.59
N THR A 103 6.02 7.00 -16.52
CA THR A 103 6.09 6.25 -17.77
C THR A 103 7.17 5.18 -17.63
N PRO A 104 6.80 3.90 -17.47
CA PRO A 104 7.78 2.83 -17.27
C PRO A 104 8.64 2.64 -18.51
N LYS A 105 9.93 2.44 -18.29
CA LYS A 105 10.95 2.14 -19.31
C LYS A 105 11.95 1.14 -18.74
N PRO A 106 12.50 0.20 -19.54
CA PRO A 106 13.55 -0.69 -19.07
C PRO A 106 14.69 0.07 -18.39
N GLY A 107 15.18 -0.45 -17.27
CA GLY A 107 16.24 0.16 -16.45
C GLY A 107 15.80 1.31 -15.54
N LEU A 108 14.57 1.84 -15.70
CA LEU A 108 14.05 2.85 -14.77
C LEU A 108 13.98 2.26 -13.36
N THR A 109 14.53 3.00 -12.40
CA THR A 109 14.49 2.64 -10.99
C THR A 109 13.82 3.73 -10.17
N ILE A 110 12.81 3.37 -9.39
CA ILE A 110 12.06 4.31 -8.53
C ILE A 110 12.14 3.91 -7.06
N PRO A 111 12.30 4.88 -6.14
CA PRO A 111 12.16 4.64 -4.71
C PRO A 111 10.79 4.06 -4.34
N PHE A 112 10.81 2.99 -3.55
CA PHE A 112 9.62 2.24 -3.15
C PHE A 112 9.78 1.69 -1.73
N ASN A 113 8.73 1.70 -0.91
CA ASN A 113 8.74 1.02 0.38
C ASN A 113 7.34 0.56 0.77
N VAL A 114 7.25 -0.48 1.60
CA VAL A 114 6.01 -0.96 2.21
C VAL A 114 6.16 -0.97 3.71
N ARG A 115 5.13 -0.48 4.40
CA ARG A 115 4.99 -0.59 5.86
C ARG A 115 3.64 -1.17 6.23
N VAL A 116 3.56 -1.84 7.35
CA VAL A 116 2.34 -2.40 7.91
C VAL A 116 2.18 -1.84 9.32
N TYR A 117 1.01 -1.31 9.64
CA TYR A 117 0.62 -1.03 11.01
C TYR A 117 -0.13 -2.23 11.58
N ILE A 118 0.29 -2.68 12.76
CA ILE A 118 -0.20 -3.90 13.41
C ILE A 118 -0.69 -3.51 14.80
N THR A 119 -2.00 -3.59 15.01
CA THR A 119 -2.67 -3.18 16.26
C THR A 119 -2.23 -3.98 17.48
N GLU A 120 -1.99 -5.29 17.34
CA GLU A 120 -1.54 -6.16 18.45
C GLU A 120 -0.24 -5.69 19.10
N THR A 121 0.63 -5.04 18.34
CA THR A 121 1.88 -4.50 18.87
C THR A 121 1.86 -2.99 19.00
N SER A 122 0.79 -2.33 18.54
CA SER A 122 0.71 -0.89 18.37
C SER A 122 1.93 -0.29 17.64
N THR A 123 2.57 -1.06 16.75
CA THR A 123 3.78 -0.64 16.03
C THR A 123 3.58 -0.67 14.52
N ALA A 124 4.18 0.31 13.84
CA ALA A 124 4.41 0.26 12.41
C ALA A 124 5.71 -0.50 12.12
N ARG A 125 5.64 -1.56 11.32
CA ARG A 125 6.78 -2.34 10.85
C ARG A 125 6.96 -2.09 9.36
N GLY A 126 8.15 -1.65 8.94
CA GLY A 126 8.50 -1.44 7.53
C GLY A 126 9.38 -2.57 6.99
N TRP A 127 9.45 -2.70 5.66
CA TRP A 127 10.63 -3.34 5.05
C TRP A 127 11.88 -2.60 5.53
N GLU A 128 12.86 -3.34 6.06
CA GLU A 128 14.03 -2.81 6.79
C GLU A 128 14.91 -1.88 5.95
N ALA A 129 14.81 -1.95 4.62
CA ALA A 129 15.39 -0.94 3.73
C ALA A 129 14.56 0.35 3.79
N LYS A 130 15.13 1.45 4.34
CA LYS A 130 14.51 2.79 4.43
C LYS A 130 13.71 3.18 3.17
N LEU A 131 14.22 2.84 1.98
CA LEU A 131 13.52 2.83 0.68
C LEU A 131 14.14 1.72 -0.18
N GLY A 132 13.37 0.68 -0.51
CA GLY A 132 13.70 -0.27 -1.57
C GLY A 132 13.60 0.38 -2.97
N LYS A 133 13.85 -0.43 -4.00
CA LYS A 133 13.87 0.02 -5.41
C LYS A 133 12.96 -0.89 -6.24
N LEU A 134 12.11 -0.29 -7.08
CA LEU A 134 11.46 -1.00 -8.17
C LEU A 134 12.25 -0.75 -9.45
N THR A 135 12.66 -1.81 -10.14
CA THR A 135 13.35 -1.76 -11.42
C THR A 135 12.50 -2.40 -12.50
N PHE A 136 12.29 -1.70 -13.61
CA PHE A 136 11.57 -2.24 -14.76
C PHE A 136 12.53 -3.01 -15.66
N SER A 137 12.28 -4.29 -15.91
CA SER A 137 13.08 -5.13 -16.81
C SER A 137 12.55 -5.11 -18.25
N GLU A 138 13.35 -5.62 -19.17
CA GLU A 138 12.83 -6.07 -20.47
C GLU A 138 11.84 -7.23 -20.26
N LYS A 139 10.94 -7.42 -21.22
CA LYS A 139 9.96 -8.52 -21.19
C LYS A 139 10.59 -9.82 -21.62
#